data_AF-A0A137P8C7-F1
#
_entry.id   AF-A0A137P8C7-F1
#
_cell.length_a   1.000
_cell.length_b   1.000
_cell.length_c   1.000
_cell.angle_alpha   90.00
_cell.angle_beta   90.00
_cell.angle_gamma   90.00
#
_symmetry.space_group_name_H-M   'P 1'
#
loop_
_entity.id
_entity.type
_entity.pdbx_description
1 polymer ?
#
loop_
_entity_poly.entity_id
_entity_poly.type
_entity_poly.pdbx_seq_one_letter_code
_entity_poly.pdbx_strand_id
1 'polypeptide(L)' 'MGLKAYFGRIKGSLSDESFQSYIDTKAGNSSHKYYAENFEHLQKVKQIYDPKSKFNFKQPIPLPEESDQELLFKFAI' A
#
# COMPACT_ATOMS: atom_id res chain seq x y z
N MET A 1 -7.73 28.70 -17.22
CA MET A 1 -6.50 28.29 -16.50
C MET A 1 -6.33 26.79 -16.70
N GLY A 2 -5.17 26.32 -17.18
CA GLY A 2 -5.00 24.91 -17.54
C GLY A 2 -4.75 23.99 -16.34
N LEU A 3 -5.19 22.74 -16.42
CA LEU A 3 -5.01 21.71 -15.37
C LEU A 3 -3.55 21.60 -14.89
N LYS A 4 -2.58 21.67 -15.82
CA LYS A 4 -1.15 21.61 -15.51
C LYS A 4 -0.68 22.75 -14.60
N ALA A 5 -1.20 23.96 -14.81
CA ALA A 5 -0.86 25.12 -13.98
C ALA A 5 -1.49 25.03 -12.58
N TYR A 6 -2.69 24.44 -12.47
CA TYR A 6 -3.35 24.21 -11.19
C TYR A 6 -2.59 23.19 -10.33
N PHE A 7 -2.30 21.99 -10.87
CA PHE A 7 -1.56 20.97 -10.14
C PHE A 7 -0.13 21.42 -9.78
N GLY A 8 0.51 22.22 -10.64
CA GLY A 8 1.82 22.81 -10.34
C GLY A 8 1.82 23.73 -9.11
N ARG A 9 0.73 24.46 -8.84
CA ARG A 9 0.61 25.36 -7.68
C ARG A 9 0.45 24.63 -6.36
N ILE A 10 -0.23 23.49 -6.36
CA ILE A 10 -0.56 22.75 -5.13
C ILE A 10 0.43 21.62 -4.81
N LYS A 11 1.37 21.31 -5.72
CA LYS A 11 2.30 20.17 -5.60
C LYS A 11 3.13 20.16 -4.31
N GLY A 12 3.45 21.32 -3.74
CA GLY A 12 4.17 21.44 -2.46
C GLY A 12 3.29 21.71 -1.25
N SER A 13 1.98 21.77 -1.43
CA SER A 13 0.99 22.07 -0.38
C SER A 13 0.16 20.84 0.00
N LEU A 14 0.33 19.72 -0.71
CA LEU A 14 -0.36 18.46 -0.48
C LEU A 14 0.67 17.40 -0.05
N SER A 15 0.21 16.38 0.68
CA SER A 15 1.01 15.19 0.92
C SER A 15 1.10 14.33 -0.35
N ASP A 16 2.09 13.44 -0.38
CA ASP A 16 2.23 12.40 -1.41
C ASP A 16 1.33 11.16 -1.13
N GLU A 17 0.47 11.24 -0.10
CA GLU A 17 -0.45 10.19 0.32
C GLU A 17 -1.73 10.20 -0.53
N SER A 18 -2.52 9.13 -0.41
CA SER A 18 -3.73 8.91 -1.17
C SER A 18 -4.78 8.22 -0.31
N PHE A 19 -6.05 8.49 -0.58
CA PHE A 19 -7.14 7.89 0.18
C PHE A 19 -7.69 6.66 -0.54
N GLN A 20 -7.69 5.52 0.13
CA GLN A 20 -7.97 4.19 -0.43
C GLN A 20 -9.35 4.05 -1.08
N SER A 21 -10.34 4.84 -0.64
CA SER A 21 -11.67 4.84 -1.26
C SER A 21 -11.69 5.52 -2.64
N TYR A 22 -10.66 6.30 -2.98
CA TYR A 22 -10.45 6.93 -4.29
C TYR A 22 -9.32 6.24 -5.05
N ILE A 23 -9.49 4.94 -5.27
CA ILE A 23 -8.46 4.07 -5.82
C ILE A 23 -8.03 4.49 -7.25
N ASP A 24 -6.72 4.69 -7.43
CA ASP A 24 -6.08 4.92 -8.72
C ASP A 24 -5.18 3.73 -9.10
N THR A 25 -5.72 2.88 -9.97
CA THR A 25 -5.03 1.69 -10.49
C THR A 25 -3.88 2.01 -11.46
N LYS A 26 -3.73 3.27 -11.89
CA LYS A 26 -2.68 3.70 -12.83
C LYS A 26 -1.46 4.31 -12.12
N ALA A 27 -1.54 4.56 -10.81
CA ALA A 27 -0.57 5.37 -10.07
C ALA A 27 0.79 4.68 -9.77
N GLY A 28 0.99 3.39 -10.10
CA GLY A 28 2.21 2.62 -9.73
C GLY A 28 2.36 2.43 -8.21
N ASN A 29 3.34 1.62 -7.74
CA ASN A 29 3.59 1.20 -6.32
C ASN A 29 2.94 2.11 -5.25
N SER A 30 1.63 1.93 -5.05
CA SER A 30 0.80 2.93 -4.39
C SER A 30 0.45 2.54 -2.97
N SER A 31 0.75 1.30 -2.55
CA SER A 31 0.31 0.83 -1.23
C SER A 31 0.92 1.67 -0.10
N HIS A 32 2.18 2.11 -0.23
CA HIS A 32 2.76 3.09 0.70
C HIS A 32 2.07 4.46 0.64
N LYS A 33 1.57 4.90 -0.51
CA LYS A 33 0.79 6.14 -0.61
C LYS A 33 -0.58 6.02 0.06
N TYR A 34 -1.19 4.83 0.01
CA TYR A 34 -2.52 4.58 0.57
C TYR A 34 -2.52 4.23 2.05
N TYR A 35 -1.43 3.65 2.56
CA TYR A 35 -1.37 3.09 3.91
C TYR A 35 -0.22 3.61 4.76
N ALA A 36 0.70 4.40 4.18
CA ALA A 36 1.82 5.03 4.87
C ALA A 36 2.54 4.06 5.84
N GLU A 37 2.78 4.48 7.08
CA GLU A 37 3.43 3.67 8.11
C GLU A 37 2.66 2.40 8.49
N ASN A 38 1.36 2.31 8.20
CA ASN A 38 0.55 1.14 8.51
C ASN A 38 0.73 0.01 7.47
N PHE A 39 1.42 0.27 6.35
CA PHE A 39 1.57 -0.70 5.28
C PHE A 39 2.20 -2.02 5.75
N GLU A 40 3.31 -1.96 6.49
CA GLU A 40 4.01 -3.15 6.99
C GLU A 40 3.13 -3.97 7.96
N HIS A 41 2.36 -3.29 8.81
CA HIS A 41 1.42 -3.95 9.71
C HIS A 41 0.33 -4.70 8.93
N LEU A 42 -0.22 -4.08 7.88
CA LEU A 42 -1.21 -4.70 7.00
C LEU A 42 -0.64 -5.91 6.26
N GLN A 43 0.63 -5.92 5.88
CA GLN A 43 1.28 -7.10 5.31
C GLN A 43 1.32 -8.27 6.30
N LYS A 44 1.60 -8.01 7.58
CA LYS A 44 1.55 -9.02 8.65
C LYS A 44 0.13 -9.58 8.82
N VAL A 45 -0.88 -8.70 8.85
CA VAL A 45 -2.29 -9.10 8.89
C VAL A 45 -2.64 -9.97 7.68
N LYS A 46 -2.23 -9.57 6.48
CA LYS A 46 -2.46 -10.34 5.24
C LYS A 46 -1.84 -11.73 5.33
N GLN A 47 -0.62 -11.84 5.86
CA GLN A 47 0.05 -13.13 6.03
C GLN A 47 -0.66 -14.04 7.03
N ILE A 48 -1.16 -13.52 8.15
CA ILE A 48 -1.87 -14.31 9.17
C ILE A 48 -3.20 -14.85 8.63
N TYR A 49 -3.98 -13.98 7.98
CA TYR A 49 -5.38 -14.29 7.64
C TYR A 49 -5.59 -14.73 6.19
N ASP A 50 -4.70 -14.40 5.27
CA ASP A 50 -4.77 -14.82 3.86
C ASP A 50 -3.36 -15.14 3.26
N PRO A 51 -2.62 -16.11 3.85
CA PRO A 51 -1.26 -16.46 3.41
C PRO A 51 -1.22 -17.03 1.99
N LYS A 52 -2.35 -17.48 1.45
CA LYS A 52 -2.46 -18.02 0.08
C LYS A 52 -2.97 -16.98 -0.91
N SER A 53 -3.13 -15.72 -0.50
CA SER A 53 -3.63 -14.61 -1.31
C SER A 53 -4.93 -14.95 -2.07
N LYS A 54 -5.87 -15.62 -1.40
CA LYS A 54 -7.19 -15.93 -1.98
C LYS A 54 -7.97 -14.67 -2.31
N PHE A 55 -7.86 -13.63 -1.49
CA PHE A 55 -8.42 -12.32 -1.76
C PHE A 55 -7.40 -11.49 -2.55
N ASN A 56 -7.52 -11.54 -3.88
CA ASN A 56 -6.63 -10.85 -4.81
C ASN A 56 -7.45 -9.97 -5.79
N PHE A 57 -7.02 -8.73 -5.98
CA PHE A 57 -7.64 -7.75 -6.88
C PHE A 57 -6.57 -6.84 -7.49
N LYS A 58 -6.93 -5.71 -8.12
CA LYS A 58 -5.95 -4.87 -8.85
C LYS A 58 -4.85 -4.25 -7.96
N GLN A 59 -5.13 -3.98 -6.68
CA GLN A 59 -4.18 -3.40 -5.72
C GLN A 59 -4.36 -4.05 -4.34
N PRO A 60 -4.06 -5.36 -4.21
CA PRO A 60 -4.18 -6.04 -2.93
C PRO A 60 -3.04 -5.57 -2.00
N ILE A 61 -3.19 -5.81 -0.69
CA ILE A 61 -2.01 -5.81 0.19
C ILE A 61 -1.13 -7.00 -0.22
N PRO A 62 0.12 -6.78 -0.63
CA PRO A 62 1.03 -7.87 -0.97
C PRO A 62 1.47 -8.60 0.29
N LEU A 63 1.84 -9.87 0.16
CA LEU A 63 2.53 -10.58 1.23
C LEU A 63 3.90 -9.92 1.48
N PRO A 64 4.45 -10.00 2.71
CA PRO A 64 5.83 -9.58 2.97
C PRO A 64 6.81 -10.40 2.11
N GLU A 65 8.00 -9.86 1.82
CA GLU A 65 9.07 -10.57 1.11
C GLU A 65 9.44 -11.87 1.86
N GLU A 66 9.90 -12.91 1.16
CA GLU A 66 10.15 -14.22 1.78
C GLU A 66 11.14 -14.18 2.97
N SER A 67 12.11 -13.25 2.94
CA SER A 67 13.05 -13.01 4.05
C SER A 67 12.36 -12.61 5.35
N ASP A 68 11.23 -11.89 5.25
CA ASP A 68 10.49 -11.35 6.38
C ASP A 68 9.44 -12.36 6.86
N GLN A 69 9.00 -13.24 5.96
CA GLN A 69 8.07 -14.32 6.29
C GLN A 69 8.72 -15.35 7.22
N GLU A 70 9.98 -15.73 7.00
CA GLU A 70 10.70 -16.66 7.89
C GLU A 70 10.83 -16.12 9.32
N LEU A 71 11.06 -14.82 9.48
CA LEU A 71 11.16 -14.18 10.80
C LEU A 71 9.81 -14.24 11.53
N LEU A 72 8.71 -13.96 10.83
CA LEU A 72 7.38 -14.01 11.43
C LEU A 72 6.97 -15.43 11.83
N PHE A 73 7.30 -16.45 11.03
CA PHE A 73 7.04 -17.84 11.40
C PHE A 73 7.90 -18.32 12.59
N LYS A 74 9.12 -17.81 12.77
CA LYS A 74 10.02 -18.20 13.86
C LYS A 74 9.64 -17.60 15.22
N PHE A 75 8.91 -16.48 15.26
CA PHE A 75 8.58 -15.76 16.49
C PHE A 75 7.08 -15.68 16.80
N ALA A 76 6.22 -16.34 16.01
CA ALA A 76 4.77 -16.38 16.23
C ALA A 76 4.27 -17.58 17.07
N ILE A 77 5.16 -18.28 17.79
CA ILE A 77 4.84 -19.26 18.84
C ILE A 77 5.70 -18.97 20.06
#